data_AF-A0A810BK12-F1
#
_entry.id   AF-A0A810BK12-F1
#
_cell.length_a   1.000
_cell.length_b   1.000
_cell.length_c   1.000
_cell.angle_alpha   90.00
_cell.angle_beta   90.00
_cell.angle_gamma   90.00
#
_symmetry.space_group_name_H-M   'P 1'
#
loop_
_entity.id
_entity.type
_entity.pdbx_description
1 polymer ?
#
loop_
_entity_poly.entity_id
_entity_poly.type
_entity_poly.pdbx_seq_one_letter_code
_entity_poly.pdbx_strand_id
1 'polypeptide(L)'
;MRLGDAPSAVGRNDLLDLQYTSGTTGFPKGCMLTHDYWMIIGNNAAFFRSHGGEVRNILIWAPFFYMDPMWQFLMTMALGGTAFVARRMSLTRFYEWLENYQIHYCIFPEPALNSNRQAPPIADRR
;
A
#
# COMPACT_ATOMS: atom_id res chain seq x y z
N MET A 1 11.84 19.54 -17.63
CA MET A 1 12.86 18.63 -17.05
C MET A 1 13.14 17.56 -18.09
N ARG A 2 14.31 17.56 -18.74
CA ARG A 2 14.70 16.46 -19.63
C ARG A 2 15.26 15.36 -18.73
N LEU A 3 14.55 14.24 -18.64
CA LEU A 3 15.11 13.01 -18.08
C LEU A 3 16.30 12.67 -18.99
N GLY A 4 17.52 12.77 -18.47
CA GLY A 4 18.68 12.20 -19.16
C GLY A 4 18.49 10.69 -19.30
N ASP A 5 19.13 10.10 -20.30
CA ASP A 5 19.06 8.65 -20.50
C ASP A 5 19.49 7.93 -19.20
N ALA A 6 18.76 6.88 -18.84
CA ALA A 6 19.10 6.07 -17.69
C ALA A 6 20.53 5.52 -17.86
N PRO A 7 21.35 5.45 -16.79
CA PRO A 7 22.74 5.02 -16.87
C PRO A 7 22.92 3.59 -17.39
N SER A 8 21.84 2.79 -17.40
CA SER A 8 21.77 1.48 -18.03
C SER A 8 20.36 1.22 -18.56
N ALA A 9 20.24 0.33 -19.56
CA ALA A 9 18.96 -0.22 -19.95
C ALA A 9 18.31 -0.95 -18.76
N VAL A 10 17.02 -0.74 -18.53
CA VAL A 10 16.24 -1.39 -17.46
C VAL A 10 15.24 -2.34 -18.10
N GLY A 11 15.36 -3.62 -17.79
CA GLY A 11 14.46 -4.69 -18.21
C GLY A 11 13.45 -5.08 -17.14
N ARG A 12 12.36 -5.73 -17.55
CA ARG A 12 11.30 -6.19 -16.63
C ARG A 12 11.81 -7.18 -15.58
N ASN A 13 12.78 -8.01 -15.96
CA ASN A 13 13.34 -9.05 -15.10
C ASN A 13 14.54 -8.56 -14.27
N ASP A 14 14.91 -7.29 -14.38
CA ASP A 14 15.96 -6.73 -13.53
C ASP A 14 15.45 -6.66 -12.09
N LEU A 15 16.37 -6.90 -11.16
CA LEU A 15 16.10 -6.84 -9.74
C LEU A 15 15.76 -5.40 -9.33
N LEU A 16 14.59 -5.20 -8.71
CA LEU A 16 14.16 -3.89 -8.21
C LEU A 16 14.40 -3.76 -6.70
N ASP A 17 14.07 -4.78 -5.92
CA ASP A 17 14.08 -4.70 -4.45
C ASP A 17 14.40 -6.05 -3.77
N LEU A 18 14.92 -5.98 -2.55
CA LEU A 18 15.16 -7.09 -1.64
C LEU A 18 14.34 -6.93 -0.36
N GLN A 19 13.24 -7.68 -0.25
CA GLN A 19 12.46 -7.69 0.98
C GLN A 19 12.95 -8.74 1.96
N TYR A 20 13.44 -8.28 3.11
CA TYR A 20 13.90 -9.15 4.18
C TYR A 20 12.73 -9.68 5.01
N THR A 21 12.74 -10.98 5.24
CA THR A 21 11.78 -11.66 6.13
C THR A 21 12.53 -12.42 7.20
N SER A 22 11.97 -12.51 8.41
CA SER A 22 12.63 -13.15 9.56
C SER A 22 12.92 -14.64 9.33
N GLY A 23 12.15 -15.31 8.46
CA GLY A 23 12.28 -16.73 8.18
C GLY A 23 12.04 -17.62 9.41
N THR A 24 11.69 -18.89 9.19
CA THR A 24 11.49 -19.85 10.30
C THR A 24 12.81 -20.36 10.89
N THR A 25 13.95 -20.08 10.26
CA THR A 25 15.27 -20.64 10.58
C THR A 25 16.22 -19.65 11.27
N GLY A 26 15.73 -18.52 11.77
CA GLY A 26 16.49 -17.53 12.55
C GLY A 26 17.34 -16.53 11.74
N PHE A 27 17.75 -16.86 10.51
CA PHE A 27 18.46 -15.94 9.62
C PHE A 27 17.51 -15.23 8.65
N PRO A 28 17.53 -13.89 8.60
CA PRO A 28 16.75 -13.12 7.63
C PRO A 28 17.10 -13.49 6.19
N LYS A 29 16.09 -13.66 5.34
CA LYS A 29 16.24 -13.96 3.90
C LYS A 29 15.71 -12.81 3.07
N GLY A 30 16.52 -12.32 2.14
CA GLY A 30 16.12 -11.30 1.16
C GLY A 30 15.39 -11.95 -0.02
N CYS A 31 14.13 -11.61 -0.20
CA CYS A 31 13.35 -12.01 -1.37
C CYS A 31 13.75 -11.14 -2.57
N MET A 32 14.26 -11.75 -3.64
CA MET A 32 14.64 -11.04 -4.87
C MET A 32 13.40 -10.73 -5.70
N LEU A 33 13.02 -9.45 -5.77
CA LEU A 33 11.80 -9.01 -6.44
C LEU A 33 12.14 -8.13 -7.65
N THR A 34 11.70 -8.56 -8.83
CA THR A 34 11.96 -7.87 -10.10
C THR A 34 10.96 -6.72 -10.33
N HIS A 35 11.23 -5.88 -11.33
CA HIS A 35 10.24 -4.90 -11.79
C HIS A 35 8.91 -5.57 -12.19
N ASP A 36 8.96 -6.68 -12.93
CA ASP A 36 7.77 -7.39 -13.41
C ASP A 36 6.91 -7.93 -12.27
N TYR A 37 7.54 -8.48 -11.23
CA TYR A 37 6.85 -8.94 -10.01
C TYR A 37 5.96 -7.85 -9.43
N TRP A 38 6.53 -6.66 -9.25
CA TRP A 38 5.84 -5.52 -8.67
C TRP A 38 4.76 -4.95 -9.59
N MET A 39 5.03 -4.89 -10.90
CA MET A 39 4.03 -4.46 -11.88
C MET A 39 2.83 -5.41 -11.91
N ILE A 40 3.05 -6.72 -11.86
CA ILE A 40 1.97 -7.72 -11.82
C ILE A 40 1.12 -7.54 -10.56
N ILE A 41 1.73 -7.46 -9.38
CA ILE A 41 0.98 -7.33 -8.13
C ILE A 41 0.24 -5.99 -8.05
N GLY A 42 0.89 -4.88 -8.43
CA GLY A 42 0.26 -3.55 -8.42
C GLY A 42 -0.96 -3.46 -9.35
N ASN A 43 -0.85 -3.98 -10.58
CA ASN A 43 -1.96 -4.00 -11.53
C ASN A 43 -3.07 -4.96 -11.11
N ASN A 44 -2.73 -6.15 -10.59
CA ASN A 44 -3.73 -7.07 -10.06
C ASN A 44 -4.47 -6.45 -8.87
N ALA A 45 -3.75 -5.78 -7.97
CA ALA A 45 -4.37 -5.07 -6.86
C ALA A 45 -5.33 -3.97 -7.36
N ALA A 46 -4.92 -3.18 -8.35
CA ALA A 46 -5.80 -2.17 -8.96
C ALA A 46 -7.08 -2.82 -9.53
N PHE A 47 -6.93 -3.89 -10.32
CA PHE A 47 -8.04 -4.61 -10.93
C PHE A 47 -9.03 -5.16 -9.90
N PHE A 48 -8.55 -5.86 -8.87
CA PHE A 48 -9.41 -6.50 -7.88
C PHE A 48 -10.01 -5.52 -6.87
N ARG A 49 -9.31 -4.42 -6.52
CA ARG A 49 -9.78 -3.47 -5.52
C ARG A 49 -10.74 -2.41 -6.09
N SER A 50 -10.63 -2.07 -7.37
CA SER A 50 -11.55 -1.12 -8.02
C SER A 50 -12.86 -1.72 -8.49
N HIS A 51 -13.05 -3.04 -8.36
CA HIS A 51 -14.23 -3.74 -8.91
C HIS A 51 -15.55 -3.39 -8.19
N GLY A 52 -15.47 -2.79 -6.99
CA GLY A 52 -16.63 -2.42 -6.16
C GLY A 52 -16.92 -0.91 -6.06
N GLY A 53 -16.16 -0.06 -6.77
CA GLY A 53 -16.32 1.39 -6.69
C GLY A 53 -15.02 2.16 -7.00
N GLU A 54 -15.10 3.49 -6.94
CA GLU A 54 -13.94 4.35 -7.15
C GLU A 54 -12.94 4.20 -6.00
N VAL A 55 -11.71 3.78 -6.32
CA VAL A 55 -10.59 3.74 -5.37
C VAL A 55 -9.56 4.76 -5.84
N ARG A 56 -9.52 5.93 -5.18
CA ARG A 56 -8.64 7.04 -5.58
C ARG A 56 -7.66 7.44 -4.49
N ASN A 57 -8.17 7.72 -3.30
CA ASN A 57 -7.37 8.10 -2.14
C ASN A 57 -7.00 6.88 -1.30
N ILE A 58 -5.71 6.57 -1.22
CA ILE A 58 -5.18 5.37 -0.55
C ILE A 58 -4.25 5.79 0.59
N LEU A 59 -4.53 5.32 1.81
CA LEU A 59 -3.67 5.58 2.99
C LEU A 59 -2.63 4.47 3.15
N ILE A 60 -1.36 4.86 3.09
CA ILE A 60 -0.20 3.98 3.28
C ILE A 60 0.49 4.35 4.58
N TRP A 61 0.27 3.57 5.63
CA TRP A 61 0.87 3.81 6.95
C TRP A 61 2.00 2.86 7.30
N ALA A 62 2.09 1.72 6.61
CA ALA A 62 3.12 0.72 6.82
C ALA A 62 4.47 1.20 6.22
N PRO A 63 5.61 0.96 6.88
CA PRO A 63 6.92 1.33 6.35
C PRO A 63 7.31 0.57 5.07
N PHE A 64 7.94 1.25 4.10
CA PHE A 64 8.32 0.69 2.77
C PHE A 64 9.33 -0.45 2.77
N PHE A 65 9.91 -0.81 3.92
CA PHE A 65 10.70 -2.03 4.06
C PHE A 65 9.83 -3.30 4.23
N TYR A 66 8.50 -3.15 4.30
CA TYR A 66 7.53 -4.23 4.16
C TYR A 66 6.89 -4.22 2.76
N MET A 67 6.23 -5.32 2.41
CA MET A 67 5.63 -5.51 1.09
C MET A 67 4.41 -4.63 0.84
N ASP A 68 3.59 -4.49 1.87
CA ASP A 68 2.28 -3.84 1.80
C ASP A 68 2.26 -2.43 1.21
N PRO A 69 3.13 -1.51 1.64
CA PRO A 69 3.13 -0.15 1.10
C PRO A 69 3.54 -0.11 -0.38
N MET A 70 4.43 -0.99 -0.83
CA MET A 70 4.94 -0.94 -2.20
C MET A 70 3.85 -1.31 -3.21
N TRP A 71 3.09 -2.39 -2.98
CA TRP A 71 2.00 -2.72 -3.89
C TRP A 71 0.82 -1.73 -3.79
N GLN A 72 0.53 -1.17 -2.61
CA GLN A 72 -0.48 -0.10 -2.48
C GLN A 72 -0.08 1.16 -3.26
N PHE A 73 1.20 1.53 -3.22
CA PHE A 73 1.72 2.66 -3.96
C PHE A 73 1.60 2.45 -5.48
N LEU A 74 2.00 1.27 -5.97
CA LEU A 74 1.89 0.90 -7.40
C LEU A 74 0.43 0.82 -7.85
N MET A 75 -0.45 0.24 -7.03
CA MET A 75 -1.90 0.24 -7.25
C MET A 75 -2.43 1.67 -7.36
N THR A 76 -2.00 2.57 -6.47
CA THR A 76 -2.42 3.98 -6.50
C THR A 76 -2.05 4.63 -7.81
N MET A 77 -0.81 4.41 -8.28
CA MET A 77 -0.36 4.95 -9.56
C MET A 77 -1.13 4.34 -10.74
N ALA A 78 -1.38 3.03 -10.74
CA ALA A 78 -2.14 2.35 -11.78
C ALA A 78 -3.59 2.86 -11.89
N LEU A 79 -4.20 3.24 -10.75
CA LEU A 79 -5.54 3.82 -10.69
C LEU A 79 -5.58 5.33 -10.97
N GLY A 80 -4.43 6.00 -11.09
CA GLY A 80 -4.36 7.46 -11.21
C GLY A 80 -4.80 8.21 -9.93
N GLY A 81 -4.65 7.55 -8.77
CA GLY A 81 -5.08 8.03 -7.48
C GLY A 81 -4.05 8.87 -6.71
N THR A 82 -4.35 9.14 -5.44
CA THR A 82 -3.49 9.87 -4.50
C THR A 82 -3.06 8.96 -3.36
N ALA A 83 -1.74 8.81 -3.17
CA ALA A 83 -1.17 8.05 -2.07
C ALA A 83 -0.91 8.96 -0.88
N PHE A 84 -1.67 8.79 0.20
CA PHE A 84 -1.46 9.47 1.48
C PHE A 84 -0.48 8.63 2.29
N VAL A 85 0.81 8.97 2.23
CA VAL A 85 1.87 8.23 2.93
C VAL A 85 2.08 8.83 4.32
N ALA A 86 1.75 8.07 5.37
CA ALA A 86 1.97 8.51 6.73
C ALA A 86 3.45 8.38 7.13
N ARG A 87 3.99 9.39 7.83
CA ARG A 87 5.37 9.36 8.35
C ARG A 87 5.59 8.22 9.35
N ARG A 88 4.56 7.93 10.14
CA ARG A 88 4.51 6.83 11.11
C ARG A 88 3.04 6.51 11.38
N MET A 89 2.73 5.24 11.63
CA MET A 89 1.41 4.82 12.08
C MET A 89 1.03 5.48 13.41
N SER A 90 -0.22 5.98 13.50
CA SER A 90 -0.79 6.58 14.70
C SER A 90 -2.26 6.17 14.83
N LEU A 91 -2.62 5.46 15.90
CA LEU A 91 -4.00 5.04 16.15
C LEU A 91 -4.90 6.24 16.50
N THR A 92 -4.37 7.22 17.24
CA THR A 92 -5.11 8.42 17.64
C THR A 92 -5.52 9.26 16.44
N ARG A 93 -4.68 9.34 15.40
CA ARG A 93 -4.94 10.12 14.19
C ARG A 93 -5.52 9.30 13.04
N PHE A 94 -5.63 7.97 13.21
CA PHE A 94 -5.99 7.08 12.11
C PHE A 94 -7.37 7.42 11.53
N TYR A 95 -8.39 7.51 12.38
CA TYR A 95 -9.75 7.86 11.95
C TYR A 95 -9.83 9.27 11.37
N GLU A 96 -9.13 10.23 11.97
CA GLU A 96 -8.99 11.59 11.45
C GLU A 96 -8.42 11.58 10.01
N TRP A 97 -7.41 10.75 9.73
CA TRP A 97 -6.87 10.61 8.37
C TRP A 97 -7.86 10.00 7.41
N LEU A 98 -8.62 8.97 7.83
CA LEU A 98 -9.64 8.35 6.99
C LEU A 98 -10.68 9.37 6.54
N GLU A 99 -11.15 10.20 7.48
CA GLU A 99 -12.15 11.23 7.24
C GLU A 99 -11.55 12.42 6.46
N ASN A 100 -10.50 13.08 6.97
CA ASN A 100 -9.98 14.31 6.37
C ASN A 100 -9.45 14.11 4.94
N TYR A 101 -8.90 12.93 4.64
CA TYR A 101 -8.37 12.61 3.31
C TYR A 101 -9.34 11.80 2.44
N GLN A 102 -10.56 11.54 2.92
CA GLN A 102 -11.58 10.77 2.20
C GLN A 102 -11.00 9.47 1.65
N ILE A 103 -10.40 8.67 2.55
CA ILE A 103 -9.67 7.46 2.17
C ILE A 103 -10.64 6.40 1.69
N HIS A 104 -10.43 5.89 0.48
CA HIS A 104 -11.21 4.81 -0.12
C HIS A 104 -10.64 3.44 0.22
N TYR A 105 -9.32 3.35 0.40
CA TYR A 105 -8.64 2.10 0.69
C TYR A 105 -7.46 2.29 1.63
N CYS A 106 -7.33 1.37 2.58
CA CYS A 106 -6.12 1.17 3.36
C CYS A 106 -6.09 -0.28 3.87
N ILE A 107 -4.90 -0.80 4.15
CA ILE A 107 -4.80 -1.96 5.03
C ILE A 107 -5.22 -1.53 6.43
N PHE A 108 -6.28 -2.12 6.95
CA PHE A 108 -6.76 -1.74 8.27
C PHE A 108 -5.82 -2.29 9.35
N PRO A 109 -5.23 -1.45 10.21
CA PRO A 109 -4.32 -1.90 11.24
C PRO A 109 -5.10 -2.70 12.30
N GLU A 110 -4.65 -3.93 12.59
CA GLU A 110 -5.30 -4.82 13.55
C GLU A 110 -5.60 -4.15 14.92
N PRO A 111 -4.69 -3.35 15.52
CA PRO A 111 -5.01 -2.65 16.76
C PRO A 111 -6.21 -1.70 16.66
N ALA A 112 -6.47 -1.12 15.49
CA ALA A 112 -7.63 -0.27 15.26
C ALA A 112 -8.93 -1.08 15.11
N LEU A 113 -8.87 -2.33 14.63
CA LEU A 113 -10.06 -3.21 14.57
C LEU A 113 -10.57 -3.50 15.99
N ASN A 114 -9.63 -3.74 16.91
CA ASN A 114 -9.96 -4.08 18.30
C ASN A 114 -10.45 -2.86 19.10
N SER A 115 -10.00 -1.65 18.75
CA SER A 115 -10.48 -0.42 19.41
C SER A 115 -11.88 -0.01 18.97
N ASN A 116 -12.37 -0.50 17.82
CA ASN A 116 -13.66 -0.11 17.25
C ASN A 116 -14.83 -1.01 17.65
N ARG A 117 -14.62 -2.01 18.53
CA ARG A 117 -15.70 -2.85 19.08
C ARG A 117 -16.72 -2.09 19.93
N GLN A 118 -16.47 -0.81 20.21
CA GLN A 118 -17.35 0.10 20.95
C GLN A 118 -17.96 1.21 20.10
N ALA A 119 -17.70 1.27 18.78
CA ALA A 119 -18.39 2.25 17.93
C ALA A 119 -19.89 1.88 17.83
N PRO A 120 -20.79 2.86 17.97
CA PRO A 120 -22.22 2.61 17.81
C PRO A 120 -22.48 2.04 16.41
N PRO A 121 -23.43 1.10 16.26
CA PRO A 121 -23.78 0.56 14.96
C PRO A 121 -24.09 1.71 14.00
N ILE A 122 -23.53 1.63 12.79
CA ILE A 122 -23.79 2.60 11.72
C ILE A 122 -25.31 2.68 11.55
N ALA A 123 -25.89 3.80 11.97
CA ALA A 123 -27.31 4.02 11.83
C ALA A 123 -27.64 4.05 10.35
N ASP A 124 -28.53 3.14 9.96
CA ASP A 124 -29.07 3.03 8.61
C ASP A 124 -29.68 4.40 8.22
N ARG A 125 -28.97 5.15 7.39
CA ARG A 125 -29.48 6.41 6.86
C ARG A 125 -30.45 6.05 5.73
N ARG A 126 -31.74 6.06 6.09
CA ARG A 126 -32.86 6.10 5.15
C ARG A 126 -32.73 7.27 4.17
#